data_AF-A0A1S1Y211-F1
#
_entry.id   AF-A0A1S1Y211-F1
#
_cell.length_a   1.000
_cell.length_b   1.000
_cell.length_c   1.000
_cell.angle_alpha   90.00
_cell.angle_beta   90.00
_cell.angle_gamma   90.00
#
_symmetry.space_group_name_H-M   'P 1'
#
loop_
_entity.id
_entity.type
_entity.pdbx_description
1 polymer ?
#
loop_
_entity_poly.entity_id
_entity_poly.type
_entity_poly.pdbx_seq_one_letter_code
_entity_poly.pdbx_strand_id
1 'polypeptide(L)'
;MKTLIFPLSLVAASALLVGCAHRHDEQSSEQIQQNFVPGLGEFMAQTAARHAKLWFAGQARNWPLAAYEVEELHEGLEDAGRYHPSHKQIKEPIPSLIAAHMDQPLAKLEQAIAARDPQAFIENYDKLTEACNSCHRQTEFGFNVVVRPTSNPFTNQAFGTSE
;
A
#
# COMPACT_ATOMS: atom_id res chain seq x y z
N MET A 1 55.26 -57.37 -61.48
CA MET A 1 53.85 -57.31 -61.91
C MET A 1 52.97 -57.40 -60.68
N LYS A 2 52.47 -56.27 -60.20
CA LYS A 2 51.48 -56.19 -59.11
C LYS A 2 50.42 -55.19 -59.55
N THR A 3 49.31 -55.72 -60.00
CA THR A 3 48.05 -55.01 -60.24
C THR A 3 47.29 -54.94 -58.92
N LEU A 4 46.75 -53.78 -58.56
CA LEU A 4 45.31 -53.56 -58.43
C LEU A 4 45.06 -52.10 -58.01
N ILE A 5 44.30 -51.41 -58.85
CA ILE A 5 43.85 -50.03 -58.73
C ILE A 5 42.49 -50.06 -58.02
N PHE A 6 42.36 -49.33 -56.91
CA PHE A 6 41.06 -49.02 -56.30
C PHE A 6 40.51 -47.70 -56.89
N PRO A 7 39.20 -47.59 -57.16
CA PRO A 7 38.64 -46.42 -57.82
C PRO A 7 38.51 -45.24 -56.85
N LEU A 8 39.00 -44.10 -57.30
CA LEU A 8 38.82 -42.78 -56.71
C LEU A 8 37.36 -42.34 -56.93
N SER A 9 36.51 -42.45 -55.90
CA SER A 9 35.18 -41.82 -55.90
C SER A 9 35.24 -40.44 -55.24
N LEU A 10 34.85 -39.47 -56.05
CA LEU A 10 34.55 -38.07 -55.81
C LEU A 10 33.44 -37.90 -54.75
N VAL A 11 33.66 -37.12 -53.68
CA VAL A 11 32.58 -36.33 -53.05
C VAL A 11 33.13 -35.00 -52.55
N ALA A 12 32.35 -33.96 -52.86
CA ALA A 12 32.62 -32.55 -52.77
C ALA A 12 32.73 -32.01 -51.34
N ALA A 13 33.43 -30.87 -51.28
CA ALA A 13 33.58 -30.00 -50.13
C ALA A 13 32.24 -29.46 -49.61
N SER A 14 32.13 -29.33 -48.30
CA SER A 14 31.19 -28.43 -47.63
C SER A 14 31.88 -27.86 -46.40
N ALA A 15 32.17 -26.57 -46.45
CA ALA A 15 32.86 -25.81 -45.41
C ALA A 15 31.97 -25.70 -44.17
N LEU A 16 32.44 -26.23 -43.05
CA LEU A 16 31.86 -25.99 -41.72
C LEU A 16 32.53 -24.76 -41.11
N LEU A 17 31.99 -23.57 -41.40
CA LEU A 17 32.19 -22.40 -40.55
C LEU A 17 31.14 -22.45 -39.43
N VAL A 18 31.37 -23.31 -38.44
CA VAL A 18 30.64 -23.23 -37.16
C VAL A 18 31.26 -22.07 -36.39
N GLY A 19 30.74 -20.87 -36.66
CA GLY A 19 30.94 -19.72 -35.80
C GLY A 19 30.40 -20.07 -34.41
N CYS A 20 31.24 -19.90 -33.39
CA CYS A 20 30.81 -19.92 -31.99
C CYS A 20 29.92 -18.70 -31.75
N ALA A 21 28.67 -18.77 -32.21
CA ALA A 21 27.60 -17.93 -31.69
C ALA A 21 27.41 -18.36 -30.23
N HIS A 22 28.02 -17.59 -29.33
CA HIS A 22 27.74 -17.62 -27.91
C HIS A 22 26.21 -17.56 -27.77
N ARG A 23 25.59 -18.63 -27.28
CA ARG A 23 24.17 -18.61 -26.89
C ARG A 23 24.04 -17.69 -25.67
N HIS A 24 23.96 -16.39 -25.92
CA HIS A 24 23.40 -15.42 -25.01
C HIS A 24 21.93 -15.24 -25.37
N ASP A 25 21.15 -16.31 -25.30
CA ASP A 25 19.70 -16.22 -25.55
C ASP A 25 18.96 -17.43 -24.97
N GLU A 26 18.95 -17.56 -23.64
CA GLU A 26 17.90 -18.24 -22.86
C GLU A 26 17.89 -17.72 -21.39
N GLN A 27 18.14 -16.43 -21.19
CA GLN A 27 17.75 -15.71 -19.96
C GLN A 27 17.08 -14.40 -20.34
N SER A 28 16.17 -14.46 -21.31
CA SER A 28 15.21 -13.39 -21.56
C SER A 28 13.91 -13.74 -20.85
N SER A 29 13.57 -12.94 -19.86
CA SER A 29 12.19 -12.63 -19.46
C SER A 29 11.39 -13.63 -18.60
N GLU A 30 12.01 -14.27 -17.61
CA GLU A 30 11.32 -14.35 -16.31
C GLU A 30 11.69 -13.09 -15.50
N GLN A 31 11.39 -11.92 -16.06
CA GLN A 31 11.14 -10.76 -15.22
C GLN A 31 9.85 -11.09 -14.49
N ILE A 32 9.98 -11.67 -13.30
CA ILE A 32 8.87 -11.63 -12.36
C ILE A 32 8.64 -10.14 -12.13
N GLN A 33 7.60 -9.60 -12.79
CA GLN A 33 6.99 -8.35 -12.42
C GLN A 33 6.40 -8.58 -11.02
N GLN A 34 7.27 -8.59 -10.02
CA GLN A 34 6.84 -8.54 -8.63
C GLN A 34 6.19 -7.17 -8.49
N ASN A 35 4.87 -7.12 -8.53
CA ASN A 35 4.13 -5.91 -8.22
C ASN A 35 4.56 -5.49 -6.82
N PHE A 36 5.18 -4.31 -6.72
CA PHE A 36 5.66 -3.79 -5.44
C PHE A 36 4.46 -3.53 -4.53
N VAL A 37 4.42 -4.22 -3.39
CA VAL A 37 3.44 -3.99 -2.33
C VAL A 37 4.19 -3.40 -1.14
N PRO A 38 3.91 -2.14 -0.74
CA PRO A 38 4.49 -1.56 0.46
C PRO A 38 4.20 -2.43 1.69
N GLY A 39 5.06 -2.42 2.70
CA GLY A 39 4.78 -3.13 3.95
C GLY A 39 3.59 -2.53 4.71
N LEU A 40 2.96 -3.32 5.61
CA LEU A 40 1.85 -2.84 6.45
C LEU A 40 2.18 -1.55 7.21
N GLY A 41 3.43 -1.40 7.66
CA GLY A 41 3.90 -0.18 8.33
C GLY A 41 3.81 1.08 7.45
N GLU A 42 3.96 0.96 6.13
CA GLU A 42 3.83 2.08 5.20
C GLU A 42 2.36 2.50 5.06
N PHE A 43 1.44 1.53 4.97
CA PHE A 43 0.01 1.80 5.02
C PHE A 43 -0.37 2.53 6.31
N MET A 44 0.06 2.01 7.47
CA MET A 44 -0.24 2.62 8.77
C MET A 44 0.40 4.01 8.96
N ALA A 45 1.58 4.26 8.38
CA ALA A 45 2.20 5.58 8.39
C ALA A 45 1.38 6.60 7.58
N GLN A 46 0.89 6.21 6.40
CA GLN A 46 0.00 7.05 5.59
C GLN A 46 -1.37 7.25 6.26
N THR A 47 -1.95 6.20 6.85
CA THR A 47 -3.16 6.29 7.69
C THR A 47 -2.98 7.31 8.82
N ALA A 48 -1.85 7.27 9.54
CA ALA A 48 -1.57 8.24 10.61
C ALA A 48 -1.45 9.68 10.07
N ALA A 49 -0.82 9.87 8.91
CA ALA A 49 -0.73 11.16 8.26
C ALA A 49 -2.11 11.72 7.88
N ARG A 50 -2.97 10.90 7.25
CA ARG A 50 -4.34 11.27 6.87
C ARG A 50 -5.21 11.56 8.08
N HIS A 51 -5.11 10.74 9.13
CA HIS A 51 -5.78 10.98 10.41
C HIS A 51 -5.40 12.35 11.02
N ALA A 52 -4.13 12.76 10.91
CA ALA A 52 -3.69 14.08 11.36
C ALA A 52 -4.19 15.21 10.44
N LYS A 53 -4.16 15.03 9.11
CA LYS A 53 -4.71 16.03 8.16
C LYS A 53 -6.20 16.24 8.35
N LEU A 54 -6.95 15.16 8.56
CA LEU A 54 -8.38 15.19 8.86
C LEU A 54 -8.70 16.08 10.06
N TRP A 55 -7.92 15.98 11.15
CA TRP A 55 -8.09 16.85 12.32
C TRP A 55 -7.99 18.32 11.95
N PHE A 56 -6.93 18.71 11.25
CA PHE A 56 -6.70 20.11 10.90
C PHE A 56 -7.74 20.63 9.90
N ALA A 57 -8.20 19.78 8.97
CA ALA A 57 -9.27 20.11 8.03
C ALA A 57 -10.59 20.38 8.77
N GLY A 58 -10.99 19.50 9.69
CA GLY A 58 -12.22 19.67 10.48
C GLY A 58 -12.15 20.83 11.48
N GLN A 59 -11.01 21.04 12.13
CA GLN A 59 -10.78 22.22 12.99
C GLN A 59 -10.92 23.53 12.22
N ALA A 60 -10.39 23.57 11.00
CA ALA A 60 -10.51 24.72 10.10
C ALA A 60 -11.89 24.83 9.43
N ARG A 61 -12.82 23.88 9.68
CA ARG A 61 -14.14 23.77 9.03
C ARG A 61 -14.05 23.72 7.50
N ASN A 62 -12.93 23.23 6.98
CA ASN A 62 -12.78 22.94 5.56
C ASN A 62 -13.40 21.58 5.28
N TRP A 63 -14.74 21.56 5.25
CA TRP A 63 -15.54 20.33 5.11
C TRP A 63 -15.23 19.54 3.83
N PRO A 64 -14.97 20.17 2.66
CA PRO A 64 -14.52 19.41 1.49
C PRO A 64 -13.22 18.66 1.73
N LEU A 65 -12.22 19.30 2.36
CA LEU A 65 -10.97 18.64 2.70
C LEU A 65 -11.16 17.56 3.78
N ALA A 66 -12.01 17.81 4.79
CA ALA A 66 -12.31 16.80 5.81
C ALA A 66 -13.00 15.56 5.20
N ALA A 67 -13.93 15.77 4.25
CA ALA A 67 -14.58 14.68 3.53
C ALA A 67 -13.58 13.87 2.70
N TYR A 68 -12.68 14.56 1.99
CA TYR A 68 -11.59 13.91 1.24
C TYR A 68 -10.67 13.07 2.16
N GLU A 69 -10.22 13.64 3.27
CA GLU A 69 -9.27 12.95 4.16
C GLU A 69 -9.90 11.76 4.91
N VAL A 70 -11.20 11.79 5.23
CA VAL A 70 -11.87 10.62 5.85
C VAL A 70 -12.11 9.49 4.85
N GLU A 71 -12.47 9.81 3.60
CA GLU A 71 -12.64 8.83 2.52
C GLU A 71 -11.30 8.14 2.22
N GLU A 72 -10.23 8.91 2.03
CA GLU A 72 -8.90 8.36 1.78
C GLU A 72 -8.31 7.59 2.97
N LEU A 73 -8.70 7.97 4.20
CA LEU A 73 -8.35 7.21 5.40
C LEU A 73 -9.03 5.84 5.39
N HIS A 74 -10.31 5.78 5.00
CA HIS A 74 -11.07 4.55 4.85
C HIS A 74 -10.47 3.66 3.75
N GLU A 75 -10.24 4.19 2.55
CA GLU A 75 -9.61 3.46 1.45
C GLU A 75 -8.23 2.90 1.83
N GLY A 76 -7.40 3.70 2.49
CA GLY A 76 -6.08 3.26 2.94
C GLY A 76 -6.12 2.11 3.96
N LEU A 77 -7.16 2.06 4.81
CA LEU A 77 -7.39 0.93 5.72
C LEU A 77 -7.87 -0.30 4.95
N GLU A 78 -8.78 -0.16 3.99
CA GLU A 78 -9.20 -1.27 3.14
C GLU A 78 -8.01 -1.86 2.36
N ASP A 79 -7.16 -1.01 1.79
CA ASP A 79 -5.93 -1.41 1.10
C ASP A 79 -4.98 -2.16 2.04
N ALA A 80 -4.81 -1.68 3.28
CA ALA A 80 -4.01 -2.39 4.28
C ALA A 80 -4.53 -3.82 4.50
N GLY A 81 -5.86 -4.00 4.63
CA GLY A 81 -6.46 -5.33 4.75
C GLY A 81 -6.32 -6.18 3.49
N ARG A 82 -6.47 -5.57 2.31
CA ARG A 82 -6.39 -6.24 1.00
C ARG A 82 -4.99 -6.76 0.70
N TYR A 83 -3.97 -5.93 0.92
CA TYR A 83 -2.58 -6.24 0.60
C TYR A 83 -1.83 -6.96 1.72
N HIS A 84 -2.27 -6.79 2.98
CA HIS A 84 -1.73 -7.49 4.14
C HIS A 84 -2.86 -8.22 4.87
N PRO A 85 -3.44 -9.29 4.31
CA PRO A 85 -4.53 -10.02 4.97
C PRO A 85 -4.10 -10.71 6.27
N SER A 86 -2.79 -10.92 6.45
CA SER A 86 -2.17 -11.49 7.66
C SER A 86 -0.83 -10.81 7.96
N HIS A 87 -0.36 -10.90 9.20
CA HIS A 87 0.94 -10.37 9.60
C HIS A 87 1.58 -11.27 10.65
N LYS A 88 2.90 -11.46 10.60
CA LYS A 88 3.65 -12.39 11.49
C LYS A 88 3.47 -12.15 12.99
N GLN A 89 3.06 -10.95 13.40
CA GLN A 89 2.81 -10.56 14.80
C GLN A 89 1.32 -10.37 15.11
N ILE A 90 0.42 -10.52 14.14
CA ILE A 90 -1.02 -10.33 14.35
C ILE A 90 -1.71 -11.67 14.17
N LYS A 91 -2.44 -12.13 15.18
CA LYS A 91 -3.05 -13.47 15.19
C LYS A 91 -4.33 -13.52 14.35
N GLU A 92 -5.12 -12.46 14.41
CA GLU A 92 -6.38 -12.32 13.71
C GLU A 92 -6.18 -11.80 12.27
N PRO A 93 -7.08 -12.12 11.33
CA PRO A 93 -7.04 -11.55 9.98
C PRO A 93 -7.17 -10.02 10.04
N ILE A 94 -6.26 -9.30 9.38
CA ILE A 94 -6.26 -7.83 9.38
C ILE A 94 -7.58 -7.23 8.83
N PRO A 95 -8.17 -7.74 7.73
CA PRO A 95 -9.47 -7.25 7.27
C PRO A 95 -10.57 -7.34 8.33
N SER A 96 -10.59 -8.42 9.12
CA SER A 96 -11.57 -8.60 10.19
C SER A 96 -11.33 -7.64 11.35
N LEU A 97 -10.07 -7.36 11.70
CA LEU A 97 -9.73 -6.36 12.71
C LEU A 97 -10.13 -4.95 12.25
N ILE A 98 -9.84 -4.59 11.00
CA ILE A 98 -10.20 -3.29 10.44
C ILE A 98 -11.71 -3.12 10.46
N ALA A 99 -12.48 -4.08 9.94
CA ALA A 99 -13.94 -4.00 9.95
C ALA A 99 -14.51 -3.88 11.38
N ALA A 100 -14.00 -4.68 12.31
CA ALA A 100 -14.49 -4.70 13.69
C ALA A 100 -14.24 -3.40 14.46
N HIS A 101 -13.16 -2.68 14.16
CA HIS A 101 -12.79 -1.47 14.89
C HIS A 101 -13.09 -0.18 14.13
N MET A 102 -13.02 -0.15 12.80
CA MET A 102 -13.01 1.10 12.02
C MET A 102 -14.34 1.45 11.36
N ASP A 103 -15.15 0.48 10.92
CA ASP A 103 -16.34 0.73 10.09
C ASP A 103 -17.31 1.72 10.77
N GLN A 104 -17.64 1.48 12.04
CA GLN A 104 -18.60 2.31 12.76
C GLN A 104 -18.05 3.71 13.10
N PRO A 105 -16.81 3.87 13.61
CA PRO A 105 -16.22 5.19 13.82
C PRO A 105 -16.07 6.02 12.53
N LEU A 106 -15.63 5.41 11.42
CA LEU A 106 -15.51 6.09 10.13
C LEU A 106 -16.87 6.58 9.65
N ALA A 107 -17.89 5.72 9.62
CA ALA A 107 -19.24 6.08 9.20
C ALA A 107 -19.84 7.22 10.07
N LYS A 108 -19.53 7.25 11.38
CA LYS A 108 -19.98 8.35 12.25
C LYS A 108 -19.26 9.65 12.00
N LEU A 109 -17.96 9.60 11.70
CA LEU A 109 -17.19 10.79 11.38
C LEU A 109 -17.60 11.37 10.03
N GLU A 110 -17.82 10.53 9.03
CA GLU A 110 -18.40 10.91 7.72
C GLU A 110 -19.76 11.60 7.89
N GLN A 111 -20.65 11.06 8.73
CA GLN A 111 -21.94 11.68 9.06
C GLN A 111 -21.77 13.08 9.67
N ALA A 112 -20.84 13.25 10.61
CA ALA A 112 -20.58 14.53 11.24
C ALA A 112 -20.00 15.57 10.26
N ILE A 113 -19.12 15.14 9.35
CA ILE A 113 -18.54 15.97 8.29
C ILE A 113 -19.61 16.40 7.29
N ALA A 114 -20.46 15.47 6.85
CA ALA A 114 -21.57 15.76 5.94
C ALA A 114 -22.58 16.73 6.56
N ALA A 115 -22.86 16.60 7.86
CA ALA A 115 -23.69 17.51 8.63
C ALA A 115 -23.01 18.87 8.93
N ARG A 116 -21.70 18.99 8.66
CA ARG A 116 -20.87 20.17 8.99
C ARG A 116 -20.97 20.57 10.46
N ASP A 117 -21.10 19.58 11.34
CA ASP A 117 -21.26 19.76 12.78
C ASP A 117 -19.88 19.69 13.47
N PRO A 118 -19.33 20.83 13.94
CA PRO A 118 -18.01 20.84 14.56
C PRO A 118 -17.94 20.05 15.87
N GLN A 119 -19.02 20.03 16.65
CA GLN A 119 -19.04 19.31 17.90
C GLN A 119 -19.07 17.80 17.65
N ALA A 120 -19.98 17.36 16.77
CA ALA A 120 -20.04 15.95 16.38
C ALA A 120 -18.74 15.51 15.68
N PHE A 121 -18.08 16.39 14.91
CA PHE A 121 -16.78 16.08 14.30
C PHE A 121 -15.73 15.79 15.37
N ILE A 122 -15.58 16.67 16.37
CA ILE A 122 -14.58 16.50 17.43
C ILE A 122 -14.85 15.20 18.22
N GLU A 123 -16.10 14.97 18.60
CA GLU A 123 -16.48 13.77 19.36
C GLU A 123 -16.23 12.48 18.58
N ASN A 124 -16.54 12.45 17.27
CA ASN A 124 -16.35 11.26 16.45
C ASN A 124 -14.89 11.08 16.00
N TYR A 125 -14.12 12.16 15.89
CA TYR A 125 -12.68 12.10 15.69
C TYR A 125 -12.00 11.40 16.88
N ASP A 126 -12.35 11.77 18.11
CA ASP A 126 -11.79 11.13 19.31
C ASP A 126 -12.18 9.64 19.39
N LYS A 127 -13.40 9.28 19.01
CA LYS A 127 -13.82 7.88 18.91
C LYS A 127 -13.03 7.11 17.87
N LEU A 128 -12.76 7.71 16.71
CA LEU A 128 -11.92 7.11 15.68
C LEU A 128 -10.48 6.93 16.18
N THR A 129 -9.90 7.94 16.84
CA THR A 129 -8.56 7.84 17.46
C THR A 129 -8.51 6.70 18.48
N GLU A 130 -9.52 6.58 19.34
CA GLU A 130 -9.58 5.50 20.31
C GLU A 130 -9.76 4.14 19.64
N ALA A 131 -10.52 4.05 18.54
CA ALA A 131 -10.64 2.83 17.77
C ALA A 131 -9.29 2.41 17.16
N CYS A 132 -8.48 3.35 16.64
CA CYS A 132 -7.11 3.08 16.18
C CYS A 132 -6.29 2.45 17.31
N ASN A 133 -6.34 3.05 18.50
CA ASN A 133 -5.62 2.57 19.67
C ASN A 133 -6.14 1.23 20.18
N SER A 134 -7.45 0.97 20.09
CA SER A 134 -8.07 -0.31 20.45
C SER A 134 -7.55 -1.45 19.56
N CYS A 135 -7.50 -1.23 18.25
CA CYS A 135 -6.90 -2.19 17.31
C CYS A 135 -5.40 -2.39 17.60
N HIS A 136 -4.64 -1.31 17.84
CA HIS A 136 -3.22 -1.42 18.20
C HIS A 136 -2.99 -2.22 19.49
N ARG A 137 -3.82 -2.05 20.52
CA ARG A 137 -3.73 -2.81 21.78
C ARG A 137 -4.20 -4.26 21.67
N GLN A 138 -5.18 -4.54 20.82
CA GLN A 138 -5.62 -5.93 20.56
C GLN A 138 -4.55 -6.71 19.79
N THR A 139 -3.76 -6.01 18.98
CA THR A 139 -2.59 -6.56 18.31
C THR A 139 -1.32 -6.38 19.15
N GLU A 140 -0.18 -6.85 18.66
CA GLU A 140 1.11 -6.72 19.36
C GLU A 140 1.75 -5.31 19.17
N PHE A 141 0.95 -4.29 18.83
CA PHE A 141 1.41 -2.93 18.49
C PHE A 141 0.92 -1.85 19.48
N GLY A 142 0.46 -2.23 20.67
CA GLY A 142 -0.12 -1.31 21.65
C GLY A 142 0.81 -0.19 22.15
N PHE A 143 2.11 -0.29 21.90
CA PHE A 143 3.08 0.78 22.16
C PHE A 143 2.95 1.97 21.19
N ASN A 144 2.33 1.78 20.03
CA ASN A 144 2.12 2.82 19.03
C ASN A 144 0.80 3.56 19.30
N VAL A 145 0.84 4.52 20.21
CA VAL A 145 -0.36 5.26 20.65
C VAL A 145 -0.61 6.47 19.75
N VAL A 146 -1.76 6.49 19.10
CA VAL A 146 -2.26 7.62 18.31
C VAL A 146 -2.90 8.65 19.26
N VAL A 147 -2.58 9.92 19.04
CA VAL A 147 -3.12 11.04 19.81
C VAL A 147 -3.66 12.11 18.85
N ARG A 148 -4.52 12.97 19.37
CA ARG A 148 -4.90 14.20 18.68
C ARG A 148 -3.64 15.04 18.42
N PRO A 149 -3.37 15.47 17.18
CA PRO A 149 -2.20 16.28 16.91
C PRO A 149 -2.36 17.68 17.51
N THR A 150 -1.34 18.14 18.23
CA THR A 150 -1.35 19.44 18.93
C THR A 150 -0.76 20.57 18.09
N SER A 151 0.02 20.25 17.07
CA SER A 151 0.65 21.19 16.12
C SER A 151 0.61 20.61 14.72
N ASN A 152 0.41 21.46 13.70
CA ASN A 152 0.33 21.02 12.31
C ASN A 152 1.74 20.81 11.69
N PRO A 153 2.14 19.56 11.37
CA PRO A 153 3.42 19.30 10.71
C PRO A 153 3.34 19.49 9.18
N PHE A 154 2.14 19.59 8.59
CA PHE A 154 1.92 19.75 7.16
C PHE A 154 1.86 21.24 6.77
N THR A 155 2.99 21.92 6.93
CA THR A 155 3.11 23.36 6.66
C THR A 155 3.01 23.72 5.18
N ASN A 156 2.97 22.73 4.30
CA ASN A 156 2.82 22.86 2.85
C ASN A 156 1.37 22.66 2.36
N GLN A 157 0.40 22.54 3.26
CA GLN A 157 -1.02 22.38 2.93
C GLN A 157 -1.85 23.47 3.61
N ALA A 158 -2.69 24.16 2.85
CA ALA A 158 -3.67 25.10 3.37
C ALA A 158 -4.89 24.33 3.89
N PHE A 159 -5.10 24.34 5.21
CA PHE A 159 -6.25 23.68 5.83
C PHE A 159 -7.47 24.59 5.94
N GLY A 160 -7.27 25.90 6.06
CA GLY A 160 -8.37 26.88 5.97
C GLY A 160 -8.92 26.97 4.55
N THR A 161 -10.16 27.44 4.43
CA THR A 161 -10.72 27.84 3.14
C THR A 161 -10.10 29.18 2.74
N SER A 162 -9.65 29.28 1.49
CA SER A 162 -9.27 30.57 0.89
C SER A 162 -10.57 31.31 0.54
N GLU A 163 -11.13 32.05 1.49
CA GLU A 163 -12.13 33.08 1.20
C GLU A 163 -11.46 34.44 1.04
#